data_AF-A0A4V3CDE4-F1
#
_entry.id   AF-A0A4V3CDE4-F1
#
_cell.length_a   1.000
_cell.length_b   1.000
_cell.length_c   1.000
_cell.angle_alpha   90.00
_cell.angle_beta   90.00
_cell.angle_gamma   90.00
#
_symmetry.space_group_name_H-M   'P 1'
#
loop_
_entity.id
_entity.type
_entity.pdbx_description
1 polymer ?
#
loop_
_entity_poly.entity_id
_entity_poly.type
_entity_poly.pdbx_seq_one_letter_code
_entity_poly.pdbx_strand_id
1 'polypeptide(L)'
;MLKYLVLTLNFFCLTIVSSQNLGQINSLEEAENFIKLNPKAEITTLEISNDSLDYYKNRFLEKDMIDKDKIVRTEPIVSMRVSYIYLDGSKLTINEINKKRKEIIKLYKNGKPFGELATIYTMDSNVNKGDLGWFNEGIMHKTFEDAIKNHKKNDLFEVDITENKWYYVVLKTYNDLAKSIFYILSLPE
;
A
#
# COMPACT_ATOMS: atom_id res chain seq x y z
N MET A 1 54.95 0.73 -54.05
CA MET A 1 54.67 1.42 -52.77
C MET A 1 53.17 1.60 -52.64
N LEU A 2 52.50 0.75 -51.87
CA LEU A 2 51.08 0.93 -51.53
C LEU A 2 51.01 0.95 -49.99
N LYS A 3 50.75 2.15 -49.43
CA LYS A 3 50.63 2.38 -47.99
C LYS A 3 49.30 1.78 -47.52
N TYR A 4 49.35 0.76 -46.67
CA TYR A 4 48.20 0.35 -45.87
C TYR A 4 48.02 1.33 -44.72
N LEU A 5 46.91 2.06 -44.73
CA LEU A 5 46.42 2.84 -43.61
C LEU A 5 45.78 1.86 -42.61
N VAL A 6 46.52 1.53 -41.55
CA VAL A 6 45.97 0.76 -40.43
C VAL A 6 45.08 1.70 -39.62
N LEU A 7 43.79 1.68 -39.91
CA LEU A 7 42.78 2.29 -39.06
C LEU A 7 42.61 1.38 -37.84
N THR A 8 43.32 1.67 -36.75
CA THR A 8 43.08 1.02 -35.46
C THR A 8 41.72 1.47 -34.95
N LEU A 9 40.69 0.72 -35.31
CA LEU A 9 39.37 0.83 -34.73
C LEU A 9 39.52 0.45 -33.26
N ASN A 10 39.49 1.46 -32.37
CA ASN A 10 39.39 1.27 -30.93
C ASN A 10 38.05 0.58 -30.64
N PHE A 11 38.04 -0.74 -30.72
CA PHE A 11 36.97 -1.59 -30.23
C PHE A 11 37.17 -1.77 -28.71
N PHE A 12 37.17 -0.67 -27.98
CA PHE A 12 37.11 -0.69 -26.53
C PHE A 12 35.66 -0.33 -26.15
N CYS A 13 35.07 -1.17 -25.30
CA CYS A 13 33.71 -1.06 -24.75
C CYS A 13 32.53 -1.63 -25.56
N LEU A 14 32.61 -2.88 -26.01
CA LEU A 14 31.40 -3.67 -26.33
C LEU A 14 31.50 -5.12 -25.86
N THR A 15 31.90 -5.38 -24.60
CA THR A 15 31.77 -6.71 -23.97
C THR A 15 31.59 -6.65 -22.44
N ILE A 16 30.84 -5.68 -21.91
CA ILE A 16 30.21 -5.83 -20.59
C ILE A 16 28.70 -5.77 -20.78
N VAL A 17 28.18 -6.68 -21.59
CA VAL A 17 26.75 -6.95 -21.63
C VAL A 17 26.62 -8.45 -21.48
N SER A 18 25.90 -8.87 -20.43
CA SER A 18 25.34 -10.23 -20.20
C SER A 18 25.79 -11.05 -18.98
N SER A 19 26.22 -10.46 -17.86
CA SER A 19 26.19 -11.22 -16.59
C SER A 19 26.19 -10.36 -15.33
N GLN A 20 25.43 -9.26 -15.27
CA GLN A 20 25.14 -8.72 -13.94
C GLN A 20 24.36 -9.79 -13.17
N ASN A 21 25.06 -10.45 -12.25
CA ASN A 21 24.47 -11.39 -11.32
C ASN A 21 23.52 -10.58 -10.43
N LEU A 22 22.25 -11.01 -10.33
CA LEU A 22 21.23 -10.38 -9.48
C LEU A 22 21.73 -10.10 -8.06
N GLY A 23 22.65 -10.93 -7.54
CA GLY A 23 23.29 -10.76 -6.25
C GLY A 23 24.05 -9.44 -6.07
N GLN A 24 24.48 -8.77 -7.14
CA GLN A 24 25.18 -7.47 -7.07
C GLN A 24 24.25 -6.26 -7.02
N ILE A 25 22.96 -6.44 -7.31
CA ILE A 25 21.96 -5.36 -7.34
C ILE A 25 21.42 -5.16 -5.93
N ASN A 26 21.64 -3.98 -5.36
CA ASN A 26 21.29 -3.68 -3.97
C ASN A 26 20.41 -2.42 -3.82
N SER A 27 20.01 -1.82 -4.93
CA SER A 27 19.11 -0.66 -4.93
C SER A 27 18.07 -0.74 -6.03
N LEU A 28 16.98 0.02 -5.82
CA LEU A 28 15.92 0.16 -6.82
C LEU A 28 16.44 0.79 -8.12
N GLU A 29 17.36 1.77 -8.03
CA GLU A 29 17.95 2.41 -9.19
C GLU A 29 18.80 1.43 -10.02
N GLU A 30 19.62 0.61 -9.37
CA GLU A 30 20.39 -0.45 -10.04
C GLU A 30 19.45 -1.48 -10.70
N ALA A 31 18.35 -1.83 -10.02
CA ALA A 31 17.35 -2.75 -10.56
C ALA A 31 16.64 -2.19 -11.80
N GLU A 32 16.26 -0.91 -11.79
CA GLU A 32 15.68 -0.23 -12.94
C GLU A 32 16.65 -0.18 -14.12
N ASN A 33 17.93 0.07 -13.87
CA ASN A 33 18.97 0.03 -14.90
C ASN A 33 19.18 -1.38 -15.45
N PHE A 34 19.12 -2.40 -14.59
CA PHE A 34 19.18 -3.79 -15.00
C PHE A 34 18.01 -4.18 -15.92
N ILE A 35 16.78 -3.77 -15.60
CA ILE A 35 15.57 -4.03 -16.42
C ILE A 35 15.71 -3.42 -17.81
N LYS A 36 16.27 -2.22 -17.95
CA LYS A 36 16.51 -1.58 -19.27
C LYS A 36 17.38 -2.45 -20.18
N LEU A 37 18.29 -3.24 -19.61
CA LEU A 37 19.19 -4.14 -20.34
C LEU A 37 18.66 -5.57 -20.44
N ASN A 38 17.67 -5.93 -19.63
CA ASN A 38 17.09 -7.28 -19.52
C ASN A 38 15.56 -7.18 -19.60
N PRO A 39 14.97 -7.15 -20.82
CA PRO A 39 13.54 -6.87 -21.00
C PRO A 39 12.58 -7.88 -20.37
N LYS A 40 13.07 -9.08 -20.00
CA LYS A 40 12.29 -10.08 -19.25
C LYS A 40 12.21 -9.77 -17.76
N ALA A 41 13.16 -9.02 -17.23
CA ALA A 41 13.22 -8.72 -15.81
C ALA A 41 12.14 -7.71 -15.42
N GLU A 42 11.63 -7.85 -14.20
CA GLU A 42 10.60 -6.97 -13.67
C GLU A 42 10.79 -6.74 -12.17
N ILE A 43 10.24 -5.63 -11.66
CA ILE A 43 10.11 -5.42 -10.22
C ILE A 43 8.67 -5.69 -9.83
N THR A 44 8.47 -6.65 -8.94
CA THR A 44 7.19 -6.93 -8.30
C THR A 44 7.21 -6.48 -6.85
N THR A 45 6.03 -6.35 -6.24
CA THR A 45 5.91 -6.00 -4.82
C THR A 45 5.28 -7.13 -4.03
N LEU A 46 5.79 -7.36 -2.82
CA LEU A 46 5.26 -8.32 -1.87
C LEU A 46 5.10 -7.68 -0.50
N GLU A 47 3.87 -7.65 0.00
CA GLU A 47 3.57 -7.19 1.36
C GLU A 47 3.73 -8.33 2.36
N ILE A 48 4.55 -8.10 3.39
CA ILE A 48 4.84 -9.06 4.45
C ILE A 48 4.52 -8.39 5.79
N SER A 49 3.86 -9.11 6.69
CA SER A 49 3.69 -8.68 8.07
C SER A 49 5.04 -8.68 8.79
N ASN A 50 5.25 -7.73 9.70
CA ASN A 50 6.57 -7.58 10.34
C ASN A 50 7.00 -8.80 11.17
N ASP A 51 6.08 -9.62 11.65
CA ASP A 51 6.37 -10.87 12.37
C ASP A 51 7.00 -11.96 11.47
N SER A 52 6.79 -11.88 10.17
CA SER A 52 7.30 -12.83 9.17
C SER A 52 8.47 -12.25 8.37
N LEU A 53 8.86 -11.01 8.64
CA LEU A 53 9.82 -10.25 7.85
C LEU A 53 11.16 -10.98 7.67
N ASP A 54 11.75 -11.42 8.77
CA ASP A 54 13.08 -12.07 8.74
C ASP A 54 13.04 -13.41 8.04
N TYR A 55 11.96 -14.17 8.22
CA TYR A 55 11.75 -15.44 7.52
C TYR A 55 11.78 -15.22 6.00
N TYR A 56 10.98 -14.26 5.50
CA TYR A 56 10.95 -13.99 4.06
C TYR A 56 12.27 -13.40 3.56
N LYS A 57 12.93 -12.49 4.29
CA LYS A 57 14.25 -11.97 3.89
C LYS A 57 15.28 -13.10 3.74
N ASN A 58 15.34 -14.01 4.71
CA ASN A 58 16.28 -15.13 4.67
C ASN A 58 15.99 -16.07 3.50
N ARG A 59 14.72 -16.26 3.13
CA ARG A 59 14.34 -17.05 1.96
C ARG A 59 14.90 -16.48 0.64
N PHE A 60 14.98 -15.16 0.48
CA PHE A 60 15.62 -14.54 -0.70
C PHE A 60 17.15 -14.60 -0.70
N LEU A 61 17.77 -15.04 0.40
CA LEU A 61 19.22 -15.32 0.46
C LEU A 61 19.54 -16.76 0.07
N GLU A 62 18.54 -17.63 -0.08
CA GLU A 62 18.72 -18.99 -0.60
C GLU A 62 19.18 -18.91 -2.06
N LYS A 63 20.21 -19.71 -2.41
CA LYS A 63 20.85 -19.63 -3.73
C LYS A 63 19.86 -19.77 -4.89
N ASP A 64 18.92 -20.70 -4.81
CA ASP A 64 17.95 -20.94 -5.87
C ASP A 64 17.01 -19.75 -6.08
N MET A 65 16.80 -18.94 -5.03
CA MET A 65 16.04 -17.69 -5.10
C MET A 65 16.95 -16.55 -5.55
N ILE A 66 18.16 -16.36 -5.02
CA ILE A 66 19.01 -15.20 -5.34
C ILE A 66 19.42 -15.11 -6.82
N ASP A 67 19.49 -16.25 -7.50
CA ASP A 67 19.82 -16.32 -8.93
C ASP A 67 18.63 -15.90 -9.82
N LYS A 68 17.41 -15.82 -9.27
CA LYS A 68 16.17 -15.46 -9.99
C LYS A 68 15.50 -14.20 -9.46
N ASP A 69 15.50 -14.03 -8.14
CA ASP A 69 14.80 -13.01 -7.38
C ASP A 69 15.74 -12.31 -6.40
N LYS A 70 15.64 -10.99 -6.31
CA LYS A 70 16.42 -10.19 -5.37
C LYS A 70 15.55 -9.10 -4.74
N ILE A 71 15.54 -9.01 -3.42
CA ILE A 71 15.00 -7.84 -2.73
C ILE A 71 15.96 -6.67 -2.95
N VAL A 72 15.48 -5.62 -3.62
CA VAL A 72 16.27 -4.42 -3.96
C VAL A 72 15.86 -3.18 -3.15
N ARG A 73 14.69 -3.25 -2.48
CA ARG A 73 14.23 -2.26 -1.52
C ARG A 73 13.24 -2.91 -0.55
N THR A 74 13.25 -2.44 0.69
CA THR A 74 12.21 -2.71 1.68
C THR A 74 11.68 -1.39 2.20
N GLU A 75 10.36 -1.25 2.24
CA GLU A 75 9.69 -0.03 2.72
C GLU A 75 8.63 -0.39 3.77
N PRO A 76 8.61 0.28 4.94
CA PRO A 76 7.55 0.07 5.91
C PRO A 76 6.23 0.62 5.40
N ILE A 77 5.12 -0.05 5.69
CA ILE A 77 3.78 0.46 5.43
C ILE A 77 2.82 0.05 6.55
N VAL A 78 1.88 0.93 6.88
CA VAL A 78 0.83 0.64 7.85
C VAL A 78 -0.47 0.27 7.13
N SER A 79 -1.06 -0.86 7.52
CA SER A 79 -2.39 -1.28 7.09
C SER A 79 -3.41 -1.07 8.20
N MET A 80 -4.57 -0.52 7.85
CA MET A 80 -5.65 -0.15 8.75
C MET A 80 -6.93 -0.88 8.35
N ARG A 81 -7.82 -1.10 9.33
CA ARG A 81 -9.18 -1.59 9.07
C ARG A 81 -10.15 -0.94 10.02
N VAL A 82 -11.19 -0.36 9.43
CA VAL A 82 -12.26 0.35 10.14
C VAL A 82 -13.60 0.00 9.54
N SER A 83 -14.65 0.25 10.30
CA SER A 83 -15.99 0.37 9.73
C SER A 83 -16.42 1.84 9.72
N TYR A 84 -17.20 2.26 8.74
CA TYR A 84 -17.70 3.62 8.66
C TYR A 84 -19.17 3.70 8.26
N ILE A 85 -19.77 4.85 8.53
CA ILE A 85 -21.06 5.30 8.02
C ILE A 85 -20.84 6.65 7.38
N TYR A 86 -21.09 6.76 6.07
CA TYR A 86 -20.94 7.99 5.31
C TYR A 86 -22.25 8.78 5.24
N LEU A 87 -22.16 10.10 5.43
CA LEU A 87 -23.26 11.05 5.32
C LEU A 87 -22.88 12.14 4.32
N ASP A 88 -23.73 12.32 3.31
CA ASP A 88 -23.48 13.18 2.17
C ASP A 88 -23.94 14.62 2.44
N GLY A 89 -22.98 15.53 2.66
CA GLY A 89 -23.26 16.95 2.88
C GLY A 89 -23.63 17.73 1.63
N SER A 90 -23.64 17.12 0.44
CA SER A 90 -24.30 17.70 -0.73
C SER A 90 -25.83 17.55 -0.68
N LYS A 91 -26.33 16.58 0.11
CA LYS A 91 -27.75 16.26 0.24
C LYS A 91 -28.35 16.68 1.58
N LEU A 92 -27.53 16.76 2.63
CA LEU A 92 -27.94 17.10 3.98
C LEU A 92 -27.23 18.35 4.48
N THR A 93 -27.92 19.14 5.29
CA THR A 93 -27.31 20.23 6.05
C THR A 93 -26.44 19.67 7.18
N ILE A 94 -25.48 20.46 7.65
CA ILE A 94 -24.63 20.08 8.78
C ILE A 94 -25.44 19.78 10.06
N ASN A 95 -26.56 20.48 10.27
CA ASN A 95 -27.46 20.22 11.40
C ASN A 95 -28.12 18.83 11.30
N GLU A 96 -28.54 18.43 10.10
CA GLU A 96 -29.12 17.10 9.86
C GLU A 96 -28.07 16.00 9.99
N ILE A 97 -26.86 16.22 9.47
CA ILE A 97 -25.71 15.32 9.64
C ILE A 97 -25.42 15.10 11.13
N ASN A 98 -25.29 16.19 11.89
CA ASN A 98 -25.01 16.12 13.33
C ASN A 98 -26.14 15.44 14.12
N LYS A 99 -27.41 15.63 13.71
CA LYS A 99 -28.53 14.90 14.31
C LYS A 99 -28.44 13.40 14.05
N LYS A 100 -28.14 12.99 12.80
CA LYS A 100 -27.95 11.58 12.44
C LYS A 100 -26.76 10.95 13.17
N ARG A 101 -25.61 11.64 13.26
CA ARG A 101 -24.44 11.17 14.01
C ARG A 101 -24.75 10.91 15.47
N LYS A 102 -25.41 11.86 16.15
CA LYS A 102 -25.86 11.71 17.54
C LYS A 102 -26.76 10.49 17.72
N GLU A 103 -27.65 10.24 16.78
CA GLU A 103 -28.54 9.07 16.78
C GLU A 103 -27.77 7.75 16.60
N ILE A 104 -26.90 7.67 15.60
CA ILE A 104 -26.02 6.52 15.33
C ILE A 104 -25.19 6.18 16.57
N ILE A 105 -24.49 7.17 17.13
CA ILE A 105 -23.63 7.00 18.30
C ILE A 105 -24.44 6.52 19.51
N LYS A 106 -25.63 7.10 19.73
CA LYS A 106 -26.53 6.68 20.81
C LYS A 106 -26.97 5.23 20.65
N LEU A 107 -27.39 4.83 19.45
CA LEU A 107 -27.83 3.46 19.18
C LEU A 107 -26.69 2.46 19.34
N TYR A 108 -25.49 2.79 18.86
CA TYR A 108 -24.31 1.94 19.04
C TYR A 108 -23.96 1.77 20.52
N LYS A 109 -23.95 2.87 21.30
CA LYS A 109 -23.71 2.82 22.76
C LYS A 109 -24.78 2.03 23.52
N ASN A 110 -25.99 1.93 22.97
CA ASN A 110 -27.06 1.09 23.51
C ASN A 110 -26.97 -0.39 23.06
N GLY A 111 -25.89 -0.79 22.40
CA GLY A 111 -25.61 -2.17 22.02
C GLY A 111 -26.05 -2.57 20.60
N LYS A 112 -26.57 -1.64 19.79
CA LYS A 112 -26.90 -1.96 18.40
C LYS A 112 -25.61 -2.20 17.59
N PRO A 113 -25.47 -3.30 16.85
CA PRO A 113 -24.27 -3.58 16.06
C PRO A 113 -23.98 -2.47 15.04
N PHE A 114 -22.72 -2.05 14.96
CA PHE A 114 -22.31 -0.97 14.04
C PHE A 114 -22.64 -1.30 12.59
N GLY A 115 -22.49 -2.56 12.16
CA GLY A 115 -22.79 -2.97 10.79
C GLY A 115 -24.27 -2.82 10.41
N GLU A 116 -25.20 -3.03 11.36
CA GLU A 116 -26.62 -2.77 11.11
C GLU A 116 -26.90 -1.27 10.99
N LEU A 117 -26.24 -0.45 11.80
CA LEU A 117 -26.33 1.00 11.67
C LEU A 117 -25.79 1.46 10.33
N ALA A 118 -24.67 0.89 9.87
CA ALA A 118 -24.12 1.20 8.55
C ALA A 118 -25.10 0.87 7.42
N THR A 119 -25.74 -0.31 7.46
CA THR A 119 -26.78 -0.68 6.48
C THR A 119 -27.96 0.31 6.44
N ILE A 120 -28.31 0.92 7.56
CA ILE A 120 -29.46 1.83 7.65
C ILE A 120 -29.09 3.27 7.26
N TYR A 121 -27.94 3.76 7.72
CA TYR A 121 -27.63 5.19 7.70
C TYR A 121 -26.60 5.59 6.65
N THR A 122 -25.77 4.67 6.13
CA THR A 122 -24.74 5.06 5.15
C THR A 122 -25.40 5.52 3.86
N MET A 123 -24.87 6.60 3.28
CA MET A 123 -25.40 7.25 2.08
C MET A 123 -24.60 6.91 0.82
N ASP A 124 -23.64 5.99 0.93
CA ASP A 124 -22.86 5.43 -0.17
C ASP A 124 -23.25 3.97 -0.45
N SER A 125 -22.62 3.39 -1.47
CA SER A 125 -22.90 2.03 -1.94
C SER A 125 -22.18 0.94 -1.14
N ASN A 126 -21.74 1.20 0.10
CA ASN A 126 -20.99 0.21 0.87
C ASN A 126 -21.91 -0.95 1.29
N VAL A 127 -21.78 -2.08 0.58
CA VAL A 127 -22.57 -3.30 0.81
C VAL A 127 -22.06 -4.16 1.96
N ASN A 128 -20.83 -3.94 2.44
CA ASN A 128 -20.18 -4.79 3.45
C ASN A 128 -20.52 -4.36 4.88
N LYS A 129 -21.76 -3.89 5.11
CA LYS A 129 -22.22 -3.39 6.42
C LYS A 129 -21.25 -2.36 7.00
N GLY A 130 -20.70 -1.48 6.14
CA GLY A 130 -19.76 -0.43 6.51
C GLY A 130 -18.33 -0.86 6.78
N ASP A 131 -17.97 -2.15 6.75
CA ASP A 131 -16.58 -2.60 6.92
C ASP A 131 -15.77 -2.37 5.64
N LEU A 132 -14.72 -1.56 5.76
CA LEU A 132 -13.84 -1.17 4.66
C LEU A 132 -12.80 -2.25 4.32
N GLY A 133 -12.65 -3.27 5.17
CA GLY A 133 -11.57 -4.25 5.03
C GLY A 133 -10.19 -3.67 5.38
N TRP A 134 -9.15 -4.47 5.17
CA TRP A 134 -7.77 -3.99 5.33
C TRP A 134 -7.36 -3.16 4.12
N PHE A 135 -6.83 -1.97 4.36
CA PHE A 135 -6.27 -1.10 3.34
C PHE A 135 -4.97 -0.49 3.87
N ASN A 136 -4.04 -0.17 2.98
CA ASN A 136 -2.80 0.48 3.37
C ASN A 136 -2.99 1.99 3.46
N GLU A 137 -2.17 2.65 4.28
CA GLU A 137 -2.07 4.10 4.27
C GLU A 137 -1.72 4.64 2.87
N GLY A 138 -2.23 5.83 2.55
CA GLY A 138 -2.12 6.45 1.24
C GLY A 138 -3.23 6.07 0.25
N ILE A 139 -4.14 5.15 0.60
CA ILE A 139 -5.27 4.75 -0.25
C ILE A 139 -6.49 5.64 -0.03
N MET A 140 -6.75 6.02 1.22
CA MET A 140 -7.90 6.83 1.59
C MET A 140 -7.52 8.31 1.71
N HIS A 141 -8.52 9.19 1.78
CA HIS A 141 -8.26 10.63 1.95
C HIS A 141 -7.44 10.89 3.22
N LYS A 142 -6.41 11.74 3.12
CA LYS A 142 -5.44 11.98 4.20
C LYS A 142 -6.11 12.31 5.54
N THR A 143 -7.08 13.22 5.55
CA THR A 143 -7.84 13.60 6.76
C THR A 143 -8.53 12.39 7.43
N PHE A 144 -9.01 11.44 6.63
CA PHE A 144 -9.63 10.21 7.13
C PHE A 144 -8.60 9.29 7.77
N GLU A 145 -7.47 9.07 7.09
CA GLU A 145 -6.39 8.23 7.61
C GLU A 145 -5.75 8.79 8.87
N ASP A 146 -5.48 10.10 8.90
CA ASP A 146 -4.93 10.78 10.08
C ASP A 146 -5.88 10.63 11.29
N ALA A 147 -7.19 10.75 11.07
CA ALA A 147 -8.17 10.53 12.13
C ALA A 147 -8.11 9.08 12.64
N ILE A 148 -8.00 8.08 11.76
CA ILE A 148 -7.87 6.67 12.17
C ILE A 148 -6.61 6.43 12.99
N LYS A 149 -5.47 6.99 12.58
CA LYS A 149 -4.17 6.85 13.27
C LYS A 149 -4.19 7.47 14.68
N ASN A 150 -4.97 8.53 14.88
CA ASN A 150 -5.12 9.18 16.18
C ASN A 150 -6.05 8.44 17.17
N HIS A 151 -6.74 7.40 16.71
CA HIS A 151 -7.68 6.62 17.54
C HIS A 151 -7.16 5.19 17.78
N LYS A 152 -7.65 4.58 18.85
CA LYS A 152 -7.33 3.20 19.26
C LYS A 152 -8.42 2.24 18.79
N LYS A 153 -8.09 0.95 18.78
CA LYS A 153 -9.08 -0.10 18.52
C LYS A 153 -10.27 0.06 19.48
N ASN A 154 -11.47 -0.12 18.92
CA ASN A 154 -12.80 0.06 19.50
C ASN A 154 -13.25 1.51 19.72
N ASP A 155 -12.45 2.51 19.35
CA ASP A 155 -12.90 3.90 19.40
C ASP A 155 -13.97 4.16 18.33
N LEU A 156 -14.98 4.94 18.73
CA LEU A 156 -16.03 5.45 17.86
C LEU A 156 -15.89 6.97 17.78
N PHE A 157 -15.67 7.49 16.58
CA PHE A 157 -15.36 8.91 16.36
C PHE A 157 -15.97 9.44 15.07
N GLU A 158 -15.97 10.76 14.92
CA GLU A 158 -16.48 11.46 13.76
C GLU A 158 -15.30 11.98 12.90
N VAL A 159 -15.48 12.00 11.59
CA VAL A 159 -14.49 12.56 10.66
C VAL A 159 -15.20 13.49 9.67
N ASP A 160 -14.65 14.69 9.51
CA ASP A 160 -15.16 15.71 8.59
C ASP A 160 -14.12 16.00 7.51
N ILE A 161 -14.53 15.92 6.25
CA ILE A 161 -13.75 16.35 5.08
C ILE A 161 -14.60 17.41 4.39
N THR A 162 -14.56 18.60 4.96
CA THR A 162 -15.49 19.70 4.67
C THR A 162 -15.41 20.18 3.23
N GLU A 163 -14.21 20.19 2.65
CA GLU A 163 -13.90 20.53 1.26
C GLU A 163 -14.68 19.66 0.27
N ASN A 164 -14.90 18.39 0.63
CA ASN A 164 -15.64 17.43 -0.18
C ASN A 164 -17.08 17.24 0.28
N LYS A 165 -17.47 17.91 1.37
CA LYS A 165 -18.75 17.71 2.07
C LYS A 165 -18.96 16.25 2.50
N TRP A 166 -17.89 15.58 2.91
CA TRP A 166 -17.96 14.19 3.39
C TRP A 166 -17.92 14.14 4.91
N TYR A 167 -18.84 13.38 5.48
CA TYR A 167 -19.01 13.29 6.92
C TYR A 167 -19.16 11.84 7.32
N TYR A 168 -18.35 11.39 8.27
CA TYR A 168 -18.33 10.00 8.71
C TYR A 168 -18.63 9.85 10.20
N VAL A 169 -19.21 8.71 10.56
CA VAL A 169 -18.99 8.07 11.87
C VAL A 169 -18.12 6.84 11.61
N VAL A 170 -17.04 6.70 12.35
CA VAL A 170 -16.03 5.64 12.14
C VAL A 170 -15.88 4.84 13.43
N LEU A 171 -15.84 3.52 13.29
CA LEU A 171 -15.47 2.57 14.34
C LEU A 171 -14.13 1.95 13.96
N LYS A 172 -13.09 2.16 14.78
CA LYS A 172 -11.81 1.48 14.56
C LYS A 172 -11.90 0.04 15.03
N THR A 173 -11.95 -0.91 14.11
CA THR A 173 -12.25 -2.32 14.43
C THR A 173 -11.01 -3.14 14.78
N TYR A 174 -9.83 -2.71 14.33
CA TYR A 174 -8.56 -3.39 14.58
C TYR A 174 -7.45 -2.42 15.00
N ASN A 175 -6.38 -2.96 15.59
CA ASN A 175 -5.12 -2.24 15.71
C ASN A 175 -4.49 -2.12 14.32
N ASP A 176 -3.70 -1.07 14.13
CA ASP A 176 -2.96 -0.88 12.89
C ASP A 176 -1.91 -1.99 12.75
N LEU A 177 -1.76 -2.51 11.53
CA LEU A 177 -0.82 -3.57 11.21
C LEU A 177 0.39 -2.97 10.50
N ALA A 178 1.54 -3.01 11.18
CA ALA A 178 2.80 -2.69 10.56
C ALA A 178 3.24 -3.84 9.63
N LYS A 179 3.46 -3.50 8.37
CA LYS A 179 3.94 -4.38 7.31
C LYS A 179 5.21 -3.80 6.70
N SER A 180 5.82 -4.58 5.83
CA SER A 180 6.88 -4.15 4.93
C SER A 180 6.54 -4.55 3.50
N ILE A 181 6.81 -3.67 2.55
CA ILE A 181 6.76 -3.95 1.12
C ILE A 181 8.17 -4.30 0.66
N PHE A 182 8.33 -5.49 0.09
CA PHE A 182 9.52 -5.84 -0.67
C PHE A 182 9.33 -5.45 -2.12
N TYR A 183 10.32 -4.78 -2.67
CA TYR A 183 10.48 -4.62 -4.11
C TYR A 183 11.44 -5.71 -4.56
N ILE A 184 10.92 -6.65 -5.33
CA ILE A 184 11.63 -7.86 -5.74
C ILE A 184 11.91 -7.72 -7.22
N LEU A 185 13.19 -7.62 -7.58
CA LEU A 185 13.65 -7.76 -8.95
C LEU A 185 13.66 -9.25 -9.28
N SER A 186 12.88 -9.64 -10.29
CA SER A 186 12.77 -11.01 -10.78
C SER A 186 13.28 -11.11 -12.21
N LEU A 187 13.97 -12.20 -12.55
CA LEU A 187 14.38 -12.56 -13.90
C LEU A 187 13.73 -13.91 -14.28
N PRO A 188 12.55 -13.89 -14.92
CA PRO A 188 11.87 -15.09 -15.39
C PRO A 188 12.66 -15.79 -16.51
N GLU A 189 12.46 -17.11 -16.63
CA GLU A 189 13.11 -17.96 -17.65
C GLU A 189 12.77 -17.56 -19.10
#